data_AF-A0A2I3RCZ3-F1
#
_entry.id   AF-A0A2I3RCZ3-F1
#
_cell.length_a   1.000
_cell.length_b   1.000
_cell.length_c   1.000
_cell.angle_alpha   90.00
_cell.angle_beta   90.00
_cell.angle_gamma   90.00
#
_symmetry.space_group_name_H-M   'P 1'
#
loop_
_entity.id
_entity.type
_entity.pdbx_description
1 polymer ?
#
loop_
_entity_poly.entity_id
_entity_poly.type
_entity_poly.pdbx_seq_one_letter_code
_entity_poly.pdbx_strand_id
1 'polypeptide(L)'
;SCGVGRAAQALVELEPVNAQARKAFSRQREKMERRRKPHLDRRGAVIQSVPGFWANVIANHPQMSALITDEDEDMLSYMVSLEVEEEKHPVHLCKIMLFFRSNPYFQNEVITKEYLVNITEYRASHSTPIEWYPYYEVEAYRRRHHSSSLNFFNWFSDHNFAGSNKIAEILCKELWRNPLQYYKRMKPPEEGTETSGDSQLLS
;
A
#
# COMPACT_ATOMS: atom_id res chain seq x y z
N SER A 1 -34.50 3.30 39.26
CA SER A 1 -33.28 4.05 38.87
C SER A 1 -33.66 5.19 37.93
N CYS A 2 -33.90 6.39 38.46
CA CYS A 2 -34.30 7.58 37.68
C CYS A 2 -33.15 8.11 36.80
N GLY A 3 -31.90 7.92 37.22
CA GLY A 3 -30.71 8.35 36.48
C GLY A 3 -30.49 7.61 35.15
N VAL A 4 -30.74 6.30 35.11
CA VAL A 4 -30.57 5.49 33.88
C VAL A 4 -31.57 5.91 32.79
N GLY A 5 -32.82 6.20 33.16
CA GLY A 5 -33.83 6.69 32.21
C GLY A 5 -33.46 8.05 31.60
N ARG A 6 -32.95 8.98 32.41
CA ARG A 6 -32.47 10.29 31.93
C ARG A 6 -31.24 10.15 31.02
N ALA A 7 -30.32 9.25 31.35
CA ALA A 7 -29.16 8.98 30.51
C ALA A 7 -29.56 8.38 29.14
N ALA A 8 -30.51 7.45 29.12
CA ALA A 8 -31.04 6.88 27.88
C ALA A 8 -31.71 7.95 26.99
N GLN A 9 -32.50 8.84 27.59
CA GLN A 9 -33.12 9.95 26.85
C GLN A 9 -32.07 10.89 26.25
N ALA A 10 -31.03 11.25 27.01
CA ALA A 10 -29.94 12.07 26.49
C ALA A 10 -29.21 11.41 25.31
N LEU A 11 -29.00 10.09 25.32
CA LEU A 11 -28.41 9.36 24.19
C LEU A 11 -29.30 9.42 22.94
N VAL A 12 -30.63 9.29 23.09
CA VAL A 12 -31.58 9.40 21.98
C VAL A 12 -31.56 10.81 21.37
N GLU A 13 -31.46 11.85 22.20
CA GLU A 13 -31.38 13.24 21.76
C GLU A 13 -30.04 13.57 21.07
N LEU A 14 -28.95 12.86 21.41
CA LEU A 14 -27.64 12.99 20.75
C LEU A 14 -27.59 12.33 19.37
N GLU A 15 -28.33 11.25 19.13
CA GLU A 15 -28.29 10.53 17.86
C GLU A 15 -28.54 11.38 16.60
N PRO A 16 -29.53 12.31 16.52
CA PRO A 16 -29.69 13.15 15.35
C PRO A 16 -28.47 14.05 15.09
N VAL A 17 -27.81 14.55 16.15
CA VAL A 17 -26.58 15.35 16.03
C VAL A 17 -25.44 14.48 15.49
N ASN A 18 -25.26 13.27 16.04
CA ASN A 18 -24.29 12.30 15.56
C ASN A 18 -24.55 11.90 14.10
N ALA A 19 -25.82 11.69 13.71
CA ALA A 19 -26.22 11.38 12.34
C ALA A 19 -25.93 12.53 11.38
N GLN A 20 -26.20 13.78 11.78
CA GLN A 20 -25.88 14.96 10.99
C GLN A 20 -24.36 15.12 10.80
N ALA A 21 -23.55 14.91 11.84
CA ALA A 21 -22.10 14.92 11.75
C ALA A 21 -21.57 13.84 10.80
N ARG A 22 -22.02 12.58 10.96
CA ARG A 22 -21.68 11.47 10.04
C ARG A 22 -21.99 11.81 8.58
N LYS A 23 -23.17 12.40 8.32
CA LYS A 23 -23.59 12.82 6.98
C LYS A 23 -22.71 13.94 6.42
N ALA A 24 -22.34 14.93 7.24
CA ALA A 24 -21.46 16.02 6.83
C ALA A 24 -20.05 15.51 6.50
N PHE A 25 -19.47 14.67 7.35
CA PHE A 25 -18.18 14.04 7.09
C PHE A 25 -18.18 13.18 5.84
N SER A 26 -19.23 12.37 5.62
CA SER A 26 -19.38 11.55 4.42
C SER A 26 -19.39 12.40 3.14
N ARG A 27 -20.21 13.46 3.10
CA ARG A 27 -20.26 14.39 1.96
C ARG A 27 -18.92 15.08 1.69
N GLN A 28 -18.24 15.54 2.74
CA GLN A 28 -16.95 16.19 2.59
C GLN A 28 -15.88 15.21 2.09
N ARG A 29 -15.89 13.96 2.56
CA ARG A 29 -15.00 12.91 2.10
C ARG A 29 -15.20 12.60 0.62
N GLU A 30 -16.44 12.36 0.20
CA GLU A 30 -16.78 12.10 -1.19
C GLU A 30 -16.30 13.23 -2.12
N LYS A 31 -16.50 14.49 -1.71
CA LYS A 31 -15.98 15.66 -2.45
C LYS A 31 -14.45 15.62 -2.57
N MET A 32 -13.74 15.24 -1.52
CA MET A 32 -12.28 15.12 -1.54
C MET A 32 -11.80 13.95 -2.40
N GLU A 33 -12.46 12.79 -2.34
CA GLU A 33 -12.17 11.62 -3.18
C GLU A 33 -12.37 11.94 -4.67
N ARG A 34 -13.51 12.56 -5.03
CA ARG A 34 -13.79 13.03 -6.40
C ARG A 34 -12.71 13.99 -6.90
N ARG A 35 -12.20 14.88 -6.04
CA ARG A 35 -11.11 15.79 -6.40
C ARG A 35 -9.76 15.08 -6.54
N ARG A 36 -9.48 14.10 -5.69
CA ARG A 36 -8.20 13.35 -5.70
C ARG A 36 -8.10 12.37 -6.86
N LYS A 37 -9.20 11.73 -7.24
CA LYS A 37 -9.24 10.68 -8.27
C LYS A 37 -8.54 11.06 -9.57
N PRO A 38 -8.83 12.19 -10.26
CA PRO A 38 -8.13 12.52 -11.51
C PRO A 38 -6.62 12.72 -11.33
N HIS A 39 -6.15 13.16 -10.17
CA HIS A 39 -4.72 13.28 -9.89
C HIS A 39 -4.06 11.91 -9.65
N LEU A 40 -4.76 11.00 -8.97
CA LEU A 40 -4.29 9.63 -8.76
C LEU A 40 -4.28 8.84 -10.07
N ASP A 41 -5.32 8.98 -10.89
CA ASP A 41 -5.42 8.35 -12.21
C ASP A 41 -4.28 8.86 -13.13
N ARG A 42 -4.05 10.19 -13.16
CA ARG A 42 -2.92 10.78 -13.90
C ARG A 42 -1.57 10.27 -13.37
N ARG A 43 -1.40 10.17 -12.05
CA ARG A 43 -0.18 9.62 -11.44
C ARG A 43 0.03 8.17 -11.86
N GLY A 44 -1.02 7.35 -11.81
CA GLY A 44 -1.00 5.95 -12.23
C GLY A 44 -0.56 5.81 -13.70
N ALA A 45 -1.17 6.58 -14.59
CA ALA A 45 -0.83 6.57 -16.02
C ALA A 45 0.64 6.93 -16.29
N VAL A 46 1.18 7.93 -15.58
CA VAL A 46 2.60 8.28 -15.70
C VAL A 46 3.50 7.17 -15.15
N ILE A 47 3.19 6.66 -13.95
CA ILE A 47 3.99 5.59 -13.33
C ILE A 47 4.01 4.31 -14.16
N GLN A 48 2.90 3.93 -14.78
CA GLN A 48 2.81 2.74 -15.65
C GLN A 48 3.78 2.81 -16.84
N SER A 49 4.15 4.01 -17.29
CA SER A 49 5.15 4.20 -18.35
C SER A 49 6.60 4.01 -17.89
N VAL A 50 6.84 3.80 -16.60
CA VAL A 50 8.16 3.55 -16.00
C VAL A 50 8.27 2.08 -15.59
N PRO A 51 8.94 1.23 -16.40
CA PRO A 51 9.08 -0.19 -16.09
C PRO A 51 9.73 -0.45 -14.73
N GLY A 52 9.19 -1.42 -13.97
CA GLY A 52 9.72 -1.81 -12.67
C GLY A 52 9.59 -0.73 -11.58
N PHE A 53 8.85 0.36 -11.80
CA PHE A 53 8.76 1.46 -10.84
C PHE A 53 8.36 1.00 -9.44
N TRP A 54 7.28 0.22 -9.32
CA TRP A 54 6.78 -0.23 -8.02
C TRP A 54 7.71 -1.26 -7.38
N ALA A 55 8.30 -2.17 -8.15
CA ALA A 55 9.31 -3.12 -7.67
C ALA A 55 10.47 -2.37 -7.00
N ASN A 56 11.04 -1.38 -7.70
CA ASN A 56 12.13 -0.56 -7.19
C ASN A 56 11.72 0.23 -5.94
N VAL A 57 10.53 0.84 -5.94
CA VAL A 57 10.03 1.61 -4.79
C VAL A 57 9.87 0.73 -3.55
N ILE A 58 9.35 -0.48 -3.72
CA ILE A 58 9.16 -1.44 -2.62
C ILE A 58 10.53 -1.96 -2.14
N ALA A 59 11.42 -2.37 -3.05
CA ALA A 59 12.77 -2.84 -2.73
C ALA A 59 13.66 -1.77 -2.08
N ASN A 60 13.44 -0.49 -2.37
CA ASN A 60 14.22 0.61 -1.78
C ASN A 60 13.72 1.07 -0.41
N HIS A 61 12.58 0.55 0.06
CA HIS A 61 12.08 0.89 1.38
C HIS A 61 12.83 0.09 2.46
N PRO A 62 13.50 0.72 3.45
CA PRO A 62 14.43 0.02 4.36
C PRO A 62 13.85 -1.18 5.11
N GLN A 63 12.56 -1.13 5.47
CA GLN A 63 11.90 -2.25 6.15
C GLN A 63 11.35 -3.30 5.19
N MET A 64 11.08 -2.94 3.94
CA MET A 64 10.53 -3.87 2.94
C MET A 64 11.63 -4.65 2.26
N SER A 65 12.79 -4.03 2.03
CA SER A 65 13.96 -4.66 1.42
C SER A 65 14.40 -5.91 2.19
N ALA A 66 14.26 -5.92 3.52
CA ALA A 66 14.57 -7.07 4.37
C ALA A 66 13.55 -8.23 4.26
N LEU A 67 12.41 -8.00 3.58
CA LEU A 67 11.31 -8.97 3.41
C LEU A 67 11.24 -9.50 1.96
N ILE A 68 12.06 -8.96 1.06
CA ILE A 68 12.04 -9.25 -0.37
C ILE A 68 13.27 -10.09 -0.68
N THR A 69 13.06 -11.28 -1.21
CA THR A 69 14.14 -12.10 -1.80
C THR A 69 14.36 -11.74 -3.27
N ASP A 70 15.46 -12.20 -3.87
CA ASP A 70 15.72 -12.03 -5.30
C ASP A 70 14.57 -12.58 -6.18
N GLU A 71 13.96 -13.69 -5.77
CA GLU A 71 12.78 -14.26 -6.45
C GLU A 71 11.55 -13.36 -6.30
N ASP A 72 11.35 -12.75 -5.12
CA ASP A 72 10.26 -11.81 -4.89
C ASP A 72 10.46 -10.53 -5.71
N GLU A 73 11.70 -10.06 -5.88
CA GLU A 73 12.03 -8.91 -6.71
C GLU A 73 11.71 -9.19 -8.19
N ASP A 74 12.04 -10.38 -8.70
CA ASP A 74 11.69 -10.79 -10.06
C ASP A 74 10.16 -10.85 -10.25
N MET A 75 9.43 -11.47 -9.32
CA MET A 75 7.96 -11.46 -9.34
C MET A 75 7.38 -10.04 -9.29
N LEU A 76 7.91 -9.17 -8.42
CA LEU A 76 7.50 -7.77 -8.31
C LEU A 76 7.84 -6.97 -9.57
N SER A 77 8.84 -7.38 -10.37
CA SER A 77 9.18 -6.72 -11.63
C SER A 77 8.03 -6.75 -12.66
N TYR A 78 7.09 -7.69 -12.51
CA TYR A 78 5.87 -7.79 -13.32
C TYR A 78 4.73 -6.90 -12.80
N MET A 79 4.90 -6.25 -11.65
CA MET A 79 3.91 -5.36 -11.07
C MET A 79 3.81 -4.06 -11.90
N VAL A 80 2.61 -3.78 -12.40
CA VAL A 80 2.31 -2.60 -13.22
C VAL A 80 1.71 -1.46 -12.41
N SER A 81 1.01 -1.78 -11.30
CA SER A 81 0.37 -0.77 -10.46
C SER A 81 0.23 -1.25 -9.02
N LEU A 82 0.40 -0.32 -8.08
CA LEU A 82 -0.10 -0.42 -6.71
C LEU A 82 -1.31 0.50 -6.63
N GLU A 83 -2.44 0.05 -6.11
CA GLU A 83 -3.55 0.93 -5.75
C GLU A 83 -4.00 0.67 -4.33
N VAL A 84 -4.48 1.72 -3.67
CA VAL A 84 -5.00 1.64 -2.31
C VAL A 84 -6.31 2.40 -2.23
N GLU A 85 -7.37 1.67 -1.88
CA GLU A 85 -8.69 2.21 -1.60
C GLU A 85 -8.90 2.24 -0.08
N GLU A 86 -9.35 3.39 0.43
CA GLU A 86 -9.68 3.57 1.85
C GLU A 86 -11.18 3.90 1.97
N GLU A 87 -12.00 2.96 2.41
CA GLU A 87 -13.38 3.24 2.81
C GLU A 87 -13.41 3.55 4.30
N LYS A 88 -14.04 4.66 4.72
CA LYS A 88 -13.98 5.13 6.14
C LYS A 88 -15.33 5.10 6.85
N HIS A 89 -16.38 4.51 6.27
CA HIS A 89 -17.68 4.46 6.94
C HIS A 89 -18.57 3.37 6.34
N PRO A 90 -19.28 2.56 7.16
CA PRO A 90 -19.33 2.56 8.63
C PRO A 90 -18.09 1.93 9.29
N VAL A 91 -17.30 1.18 8.51
CA VAL A 91 -16.04 0.59 8.93
C VAL A 91 -14.90 1.22 8.14
N HIS A 92 -13.75 1.37 8.78
CA HIS A 92 -12.53 1.80 8.10
C HIS A 92 -11.88 0.57 7.45
N LEU A 93 -11.91 0.47 6.13
CA LEU A 93 -11.32 -0.61 5.34
C LEU A 93 -10.18 -0.04 4.47
N CYS A 94 -8.94 -0.54 4.60
CA CYS A 94 -7.88 -0.33 3.61
C CYS A 94 -7.85 -1.57 2.71
N LYS A 95 -8.07 -1.38 1.41
CA LYS A 95 -7.88 -2.40 0.39
C LYS A 95 -6.64 -2.07 -0.43
N ILE A 96 -5.66 -2.95 -0.37
CA ILE A 96 -4.40 -2.86 -1.11
C ILE A 96 -4.52 -3.77 -2.32
N MET A 97 -4.22 -3.25 -3.51
CA MET A 97 -4.34 -3.96 -4.78
C MET A 97 -3.02 -3.87 -5.54
N LEU A 98 -2.44 -5.03 -5.84
CA LEU A 98 -1.24 -5.14 -6.67
C LEU A 98 -1.66 -5.70 -8.03
N PHE A 99 -1.41 -4.95 -9.08
CA PHE A 99 -1.71 -5.32 -10.44
C PHE A 99 -0.45 -5.83 -11.11
N PHE A 100 -0.55 -6.98 -11.78
CA PHE A 100 0.53 -7.65 -12.46
C PHE A 100 0.18 -7.83 -13.93
N ARG A 101 1.20 -7.72 -14.79
CA ARG A 101 1.12 -8.26 -16.14
C ARG A 101 1.31 -9.77 -16.11
N SER A 102 1.03 -10.43 -17.23
CA SER A 102 1.34 -11.85 -17.41
C SER A 102 2.79 -12.14 -17.04
N ASN A 103 2.99 -13.15 -16.20
CA ASN A 103 4.28 -13.54 -15.63
C ASN A 103 4.34 -15.07 -15.49
N PRO A 104 5.53 -15.67 -15.33
CA PRO A 104 5.68 -17.12 -15.32
C PRO A 104 5.34 -17.79 -13.98
N TYR A 105 5.00 -17.04 -12.92
CA TYR A 105 4.89 -17.55 -11.54
C TYR A 105 3.46 -17.88 -11.13
N PHE A 106 2.51 -16.99 -11.45
CA PHE A 106 1.10 -17.12 -11.06
C PHE A 106 0.16 -16.52 -12.10
N GLN A 107 -1.11 -16.92 -12.03
CA GLN A 107 -2.15 -16.51 -12.99
C GLN A 107 -2.80 -15.16 -12.65
N ASN A 108 -2.74 -14.73 -11.38
CA ASN A 108 -3.43 -13.52 -10.94
C ASN A 108 -2.96 -12.26 -11.69
N GLU A 109 -3.90 -11.55 -12.32
CA GLU A 109 -3.67 -10.19 -12.80
C GLU A 109 -3.74 -9.16 -11.67
N VAL A 110 -4.50 -9.48 -10.61
CA VAL A 110 -4.65 -8.62 -9.42
C VAL A 110 -4.61 -9.48 -8.16
N ILE A 111 -3.73 -9.14 -7.23
CA ILE A 111 -3.69 -9.71 -5.89
C ILE A 111 -4.14 -8.62 -4.91
N THR A 112 -5.18 -8.89 -4.13
CA THR A 112 -5.73 -7.93 -3.18
C THR A 112 -5.55 -8.38 -1.75
N LYS A 113 -5.35 -7.42 -0.83
CA LYS A 113 -5.39 -7.66 0.60
C LYS A 113 -6.15 -6.55 1.31
N GLU A 114 -7.09 -6.95 2.16
CA GLU A 114 -8.02 -6.06 2.84
C GLU A 114 -7.78 -6.06 4.35
N TYR A 115 -7.92 -4.88 4.94
CA TYR A 115 -7.68 -4.62 6.35
C TYR A 115 -8.79 -3.77 6.94
N LEU A 116 -9.32 -4.20 8.08
CA LEU A 116 -10.10 -3.34 8.97
C LEU A 116 -9.12 -2.47 9.76
N VAL A 117 -9.25 -1.16 9.66
CA VAL A 117 -8.32 -0.18 10.23
C VAL A 117 -8.98 0.53 11.41
N ASN A 118 -8.66 0.08 12.62
CA ASN A 118 -9.08 0.78 13.83
C ASN A 118 -8.07 1.88 14.19
N ILE A 119 -8.39 2.71 15.20
CA ILE A 119 -7.53 3.82 15.64
C ILE A 119 -6.11 3.35 15.98
N THR A 120 -5.99 2.12 16.49
CA THR A 120 -4.74 1.55 17.02
C THR A 120 -4.10 0.50 16.13
N GLU A 121 -4.81 -0.08 15.17
CA GLU A 121 -4.32 -1.28 14.46
C GLU A 121 -4.93 -1.50 13.07
N TYR A 122 -4.15 -2.15 12.22
CA TYR A 122 -4.62 -2.80 11.00
C TYR A 122 -4.93 -4.25 11.36
N ARG A 123 -6.11 -4.75 10.98
CA ARG A 123 -6.47 -6.16 11.15
C ARG A 123 -6.84 -6.74 9.79
N ALA A 124 -6.05 -7.71 9.32
CA ALA A 124 -6.33 -8.37 8.04
C ALA A 124 -7.72 -9.04 8.10
N SER A 125 -8.52 -8.82 7.05
CA SER A 125 -9.87 -9.39 6.90
C SER A 125 -9.97 -10.38 5.75
N HIS A 126 -9.32 -10.08 4.64
CA HIS A 126 -9.40 -10.88 3.43
C HIS A 126 -8.12 -10.73 2.60
N SER A 127 -7.74 -11.77 1.87
CA SER A 127 -6.66 -11.74 0.89
C SER A 127 -6.98 -12.65 -0.27
N THR A 128 -6.71 -12.20 -1.49
CA THR A 128 -6.77 -13.04 -2.69
C THR A 128 -5.73 -14.16 -2.57
N PRO A 129 -6.12 -15.44 -2.68
CA PRO A 129 -5.17 -16.53 -2.79
C PRO A 129 -4.35 -16.40 -4.07
N ILE A 130 -3.04 -16.61 -3.98
CA ILE A 130 -2.17 -16.61 -5.16
C ILE A 130 -2.31 -17.95 -5.89
N GLU A 131 -2.65 -17.86 -7.18
CA GLU A 131 -2.86 -18.96 -8.12
C GLU A 131 -1.55 -19.31 -8.82
N TRP A 132 -0.65 -19.95 -8.07
CA TRP A 132 0.67 -20.38 -8.56
C TRP A 132 0.55 -21.37 -9.72
N TYR A 133 1.46 -21.27 -10.70
CA TYR A 133 1.61 -22.35 -11.68
C TYR A 133 2.20 -23.60 -11.03
N PRO A 134 1.92 -24.80 -11.58
CA PRO A 134 2.30 -26.07 -10.94
C PRO A 134 3.78 -26.20 -10.56
N TYR A 135 4.69 -25.61 -11.34
CA TYR A 135 6.12 -25.62 -11.04
C TYR A 135 6.47 -24.82 -9.77
N TYR A 136 5.79 -23.70 -9.54
CA TYR A 136 6.03 -22.80 -8.42
C TYR A 136 5.18 -23.11 -7.18
N GLU A 137 4.09 -23.86 -7.33
CA GLU A 137 3.18 -24.20 -6.23
C GLU A 137 3.89 -24.94 -5.07
N VAL A 138 4.76 -25.89 -5.40
CA VAL A 138 5.53 -26.65 -4.39
C VAL A 138 6.48 -25.74 -3.64
N GLU A 139 7.15 -24.83 -4.34
CA GLU A 139 8.09 -23.89 -3.72
C GLU A 139 7.34 -22.87 -2.86
N ALA A 140 6.23 -22.31 -3.35
CA ALA A 140 5.36 -21.44 -2.57
C ALA A 140 4.86 -22.13 -1.28
N TYR A 141 4.48 -23.40 -1.35
CA TYR A 141 4.10 -24.19 -0.18
C TYR A 141 5.26 -24.34 0.81
N ARG A 142 6.46 -24.69 0.34
CA ARG A 142 7.65 -24.79 1.19
C ARG A 142 7.99 -23.46 1.85
N ARG A 143 7.95 -22.37 1.08
CA ARG A 143 8.17 -21.01 1.59
C ARG A 143 7.15 -20.62 2.66
N ARG A 144 5.91 -21.09 2.60
CA ARG A 144 4.90 -20.86 3.66
C ARG A 144 5.17 -21.60 4.97
N HIS A 145 5.72 -22.82 4.90
CA HIS A 145 5.77 -23.74 6.05
C HIS A 145 7.17 -24.01 6.64
N HIS A 146 8.23 -23.70 5.88
CA HIS A 146 9.61 -24.05 6.26
C HIS A 146 10.59 -22.88 6.18
N SER A 147 10.15 -21.74 5.68
CA SER A 147 10.98 -20.53 5.67
C SER A 147 10.91 -19.84 7.03
N SER A 148 12.02 -19.84 7.77
CA SER A 148 12.26 -18.89 8.85
C SER A 148 12.49 -17.46 8.34
N SER A 149 12.63 -17.28 7.01
CA SER A 149 12.81 -15.97 6.37
C SER A 149 11.46 -15.29 6.08
N LEU A 150 11.40 -14.00 6.40
CA LEU A 150 10.26 -13.13 6.11
C LEU A 150 10.16 -12.96 4.57
N ASN A 151 8.99 -13.24 3.99
CA ASN A 151 8.75 -13.19 2.54
C ASN A 151 7.54 -12.29 2.24
N PHE A 152 7.69 -11.36 1.30
CA PHE A 152 6.65 -10.45 0.86
C PHE A 152 5.39 -11.16 0.34
N PHE A 153 5.49 -12.22 -0.47
CA PHE A 153 4.32 -12.93 -1.01
C PHE A 153 3.63 -13.86 0.02
N ASN A 154 4.35 -14.32 1.03
CA ASN A 154 3.75 -15.06 2.16
C ASN A 154 2.77 -14.17 2.96
N TRP A 155 2.98 -12.85 2.94
CA TRP A 155 2.05 -11.87 3.52
C TRP A 155 0.61 -12.11 3.04
N PHE A 156 0.36 -12.49 1.78
CA PHE A 156 -0.99 -12.74 1.28
C PHE A 156 -1.63 -14.02 1.83
N SER A 157 -0.83 -14.97 2.31
CA SER A 157 -1.30 -16.30 2.73
C SER A 157 -1.56 -16.40 4.25
N ASP A 158 -0.79 -15.69 5.08
CA ASP A 158 -0.93 -15.72 6.54
C ASP A 158 -1.25 -14.33 7.11
N HIS A 159 -2.41 -14.22 7.77
CA HIS A 159 -2.87 -13.00 8.43
C HIS A 159 -2.21 -12.75 9.78
N ASN A 160 -1.76 -13.82 10.46
CA ASN A 160 -1.15 -13.78 11.78
C ASN A 160 0.37 -13.62 11.73
N PHE A 161 0.93 -13.51 10.52
CA PHE A 161 2.34 -13.28 10.31
C PHE A 161 2.84 -12.03 11.05
N ALA A 162 3.90 -12.19 11.84
CA ALA A 162 4.51 -11.10 12.60
C ALA A 162 4.95 -9.97 11.65
N GLY A 163 4.45 -8.75 11.88
CA GLY A 163 4.73 -7.61 10.99
C GLY A 163 3.83 -7.51 9.74
N SER A 164 2.83 -8.40 9.57
CA SER A 164 1.81 -8.30 8.49
C SER A 164 1.12 -6.93 8.46
N ASN A 165 0.85 -6.36 9.64
CA ASN A 165 0.27 -5.02 9.77
C ASN A 165 1.24 -3.92 9.35
N LYS A 166 2.55 -4.14 9.53
CA LYS A 166 3.57 -3.16 9.17
C LYS A 166 3.75 -3.06 7.66
N ILE A 167 3.68 -4.17 6.94
CA ILE A 167 3.67 -4.18 5.47
C ILE A 167 2.48 -3.36 4.94
N ALA A 168 1.28 -3.61 5.46
CA ALA A 168 0.08 -2.86 5.08
C ALA A 168 0.21 -1.37 5.41
N GLU A 169 0.77 -1.03 6.57
CA GLU A 169 1.03 0.35 6.96
C GLU A 169 1.99 1.05 5.99
N ILE A 170 3.11 0.41 5.65
CA ILE A 170 4.10 0.97 4.70
C ILE A 170 3.46 1.18 3.33
N LEU A 171 2.71 0.21 2.82
CA LEU A 171 2.02 0.32 1.53
C LEU A 171 0.95 1.43 1.55
N CYS A 172 0.03 1.44 2.52
CA CYS A 172 -1.07 2.43 2.58
C CYS A 172 -0.56 3.84 2.95
N LYS A 173 0.37 3.98 3.92
CA LYS A 173 0.74 5.29 4.52
C LYS A 173 2.03 5.90 3.97
N GLU A 174 2.94 5.12 3.42
CA GLU A 174 4.23 5.63 2.93
C GLU A 174 4.30 5.53 1.40
N LEU A 175 4.36 4.31 0.86
CA LEU A 175 4.61 4.09 -0.57
C LEU A 175 3.48 4.60 -1.46
N TRP A 176 2.22 4.34 -1.09
CA TRP A 176 1.09 4.85 -1.87
C TRP A 176 0.98 6.38 -1.84
N ARG A 177 1.40 7.02 -0.74
CA ARG A 177 1.29 8.48 -0.60
C ARG A 177 2.41 9.21 -1.31
N ASN A 178 3.65 8.72 -1.22
CA ASN A 178 4.82 9.35 -1.80
C ASN A 178 5.86 8.33 -2.34
N PRO A 179 5.55 7.63 -3.44
CA PRO A 179 6.45 6.58 -3.94
C PRO A 179 7.78 7.14 -4.48
N LEU A 180 7.78 8.38 -4.99
CA LEU A 180 8.95 9.01 -5.58
C LEU A 180 10.11 9.20 -4.60
N GLN A 181 9.83 9.35 -3.30
CA GLN A 181 10.86 9.46 -2.28
C GLN A 181 11.77 8.24 -2.24
N TYR A 182 11.20 7.05 -2.44
CA TYR A 182 11.92 5.77 -2.41
C TYR A 182 12.49 5.41 -3.78
N TYR A 183 11.89 5.91 -4.86
CA TYR A 183 12.48 5.81 -6.19
C TYR A 183 13.78 6.64 -6.33
N LYS A 184 13.81 7.87 -5.79
CA LYS A 184 14.99 8.76 -5.89
C LYS A 184 16.22 8.27 -5.12
N ARG A 185 16.04 7.49 -4.05
CA ARG A 185 17.14 6.87 -3.30
C ARG A 185 17.98 5.91 -4.14
N MET A 186 17.47 5.51 -5.31
CA MET A 186 18.17 4.65 -6.27
C MET A 186 19.21 5.41 -7.11
N LYS A 187 19.07 6.73 -7.29
CA LYS A 187 20.05 7.52 -8.04
C LYS A 187 21.18 7.94 -7.11
N PRO A 188 22.46 7.61 -7.41
CA PRO A 188 23.57 8.34 -6.81
C PRO A 188 23.39 9.84 -7.13
N PRO A 189 23.78 10.76 -6.22
CA PRO A 189 23.74 12.18 -6.53
C PRO A 189 24.53 12.39 -7.83
N GLU A 190 23.86 12.92 -8.87
CA GLU A 190 24.54 13.29 -10.10
C GLU A 190 25.65 14.28 -9.71
N GLU A 191 26.91 13.85 -9.81
CA GLU A 191 28.07 14.69 -9.55
C GLU A 191 27.95 15.93 -10.43
N GLY A 192 27.82 17.09 -9.77
CA GLY A 192 27.83 18.38 -10.43
C GLY A 192 29.14 18.53 -11.19
N THR A 193 29.07 18.44 -12.51
CA THR A 193 30.12 18.90 -13.41
C THR A 193 30.05 20.42 -13.46
N GLU A 194 30.61 21.08 -12.44
CA GLU A 194 31.11 22.44 -12.60
C GLU A 194 32.56 22.32 -13.07
N THR A 195 32.72 22.28 -14.40
CA THR A 195 34.01 22.51 -15.04
C THR A 195 34.49 23.91 -14.69
N SER A 196 35.56 23.96 -13.90
CA SER A 196 36.48 25.09 -13.83
C SER A 196 36.84 25.55 -15.24
N GLY A 197 36.63 26.83 -15.50
CA GLY A 197 36.98 27.52 -16.73
C GLY A 197 37.30 28.96 -16.41
N ASP A 198 38.58 29.24 -16.22
CA ASP A 198 39.19 30.55 -16.06
C ASP A 198 38.59 31.62 -16.99
N SER A 199 38.25 32.76 -16.41
CA SER A 199 38.34 34.02 -17.12
C SER A 199 38.59 35.15 -16.14
N GLN A 200 39.87 35.45 -15.90
CA GLN A 200 40.33 36.80 -15.54
C GLN A 200 41.84 36.93 -15.75
N LEU A 201 42.20 37.43 -16.93
CA LEU A 201 43.48 38.10 -17.15
C LEU A 201 43.19 39.35 -17.98
N LEU A 202 42.76 40.42 -17.31
CA LEU A 202 42.83 41.80 -17.79
C LEU A 202 42.71 42.77 -16.60
N SER A 203 43.86 43.13 -16.03
CA SER A 203 44.25 44.50 -15.65
C SER A 203 45.64 44.47 -15.02
#